data_AF-A0A8D3BNE0-F1
#
_entry.id   AF-A0A8D3BNE0-F1
#
_cell.length_a   1.000
_cell.length_b   1.000
_cell.length_c   1.000
_cell.angle_alpha   90.00
_cell.angle_beta   90.00
_cell.angle_gamma   90.00
#
_symmetry.space_group_name_H-M   'P 1'
#
loop_
_entity.id
_entity.type
_entity.pdbx_description
1 polymer ?
#
loop_
_entity_poly.entity_id
_entity_poly.type
_entity_poly.pdbx_seq_one_letter_code
_entity_poly.pdbx_strand_id
1 'polypeptide(L)'
;MSPGGVAFLQKVNKMLSRQNGKPVLKPNRPLALRDTVADRKLSKGEASCVTEMSVLMACWKDNNFVDDLCSTEIDSFYTCVKAAQVCSHRPGTVDTMCCRIPPSHFHPPLFSLIV
;
A
#
# COMPACT_ATOMS: atom_id res chain seq x y z
N MET A 1 -20.38 10.99 -18.76
CA MET A 1 -19.22 11.16 -19.67
C MET A 1 -18.34 12.31 -19.17
N SER A 2 -17.23 12.03 -18.50
CA SER A 2 -16.34 13.09 -17.96
C SER A 2 -15.53 13.76 -19.10
N PRO A 3 -15.43 15.09 -19.17
CA PRO A 3 -14.71 15.81 -20.23
C PRO A 3 -13.25 15.35 -20.41
N GLY A 4 -12.61 14.90 -19.32
CA GLY A 4 -11.23 14.40 -19.34
C GLY A 4 -11.04 13.06 -20.06
N GLY A 5 -12.07 12.20 -20.10
CA GLY A 5 -11.98 10.88 -20.73
C GLY A 5 -11.90 10.96 -22.25
N VAL A 6 -12.62 11.90 -22.85
CA VAL A 6 -12.66 12.09 -24.32
C VAL A 6 -11.34 12.63 -24.84
N ALA A 7 -10.76 13.62 -24.14
CA ALA A 7 -9.45 14.19 -24.48
C ALA A 7 -8.32 13.15 -24.35
N PHE A 8 -8.41 12.27 -23.35
CA PHE A 8 -7.48 11.16 -23.19
C PHE A 8 -7.54 10.16 -24.36
N LEU A 9 -8.74 9.74 -24.75
CA LEU A 9 -8.94 8.79 -25.86
C LEU A 9 -8.45 9.35 -27.20
N GLN A 10 -8.71 10.63 -27.50
CA GLN A 10 -8.18 11.28 -28.70
C GLN A 10 -6.65 11.27 -28.73
N LYS A 11 -6.01 11.55 -27.59
CA LYS A 11 -4.55 11.56 -27.48
C LYS A 11 -3.96 10.16 -27.65
N VAL A 12 -4.60 9.14 -27.06
CA VAL A 12 -4.20 7.73 -27.23
C VAL A 12 -4.32 7.29 -28.69
N ASN A 13 -5.44 7.60 -29.35
CA ASN A 13 -5.63 7.29 -30.77
C ASN A 13 -4.55 7.91 -31.66
N LYS A 14 -4.13 9.15 -31.37
CA LYS A 14 -3.01 9.79 -32.08
C LYS A 14 -1.68 9.05 -31.86
N MET A 15 -1.41 8.53 -30.67
CA MET A 15 -0.17 7.80 -30.35
C MET A 15 -0.13 6.37 -30.92
N LEU A 16 -1.29 5.78 -31.18
CA LEU A 16 -1.43 4.47 -31.85
C LEU A 16 -1.44 4.60 -33.38
N SER A 17 -1.76 5.79 -33.91
CA SER A 17 -1.84 6.04 -35.34
C SER A 17 -0.48 5.86 -36.02
N ARG A 18 -0.50 5.19 -37.19
CA ARG A 18 0.67 4.97 -38.04
C ARG A 18 0.84 6.04 -39.12
N GLN A 19 0.03 7.10 -39.08
CA GLN A 19 -0.02 8.15 -40.12
C GLN A 19 1.36 8.76 -40.41
N ASN A 20 2.23 8.89 -39.41
CA ASN A 20 3.57 9.48 -39.56
C ASN A 20 4.70 8.45 -39.36
N GLY A 21 4.45 7.16 -39.63
CA GLY A 21 5.45 6.09 -39.53
C GLY A 21 5.20 5.11 -38.37
N LYS A 22 6.27 4.73 -37.65
CA LYS A 22 6.16 3.75 -36.55
C LYS A 22 5.36 4.39 -35.39
N PRO A 23 4.27 3.75 -34.93
CA PRO A 23 3.45 4.31 -33.86
C PRO A 23 4.25 4.35 -32.55
N VAL A 24 4.00 5.38 -31.74
CA VAL A 24 4.74 5.65 -30.49
C VAL A 24 4.48 4.57 -29.45
N LEU A 25 3.23 4.11 -29.37
CA LEU A 25 2.83 3.02 -28.49
C LEU A 25 2.48 1.78 -29.32
N LYS A 26 2.98 0.62 -28.87
CA LYS A 26 2.63 -0.70 -29.40
C LYS A 26 2.19 -1.60 -28.25
N PRO A 27 0.92 -1.50 -27.83
CA PRO A 27 0.41 -2.29 -26.73
C PRO A 27 0.45 -3.78 -27.09
N ASN A 28 1.02 -4.60 -26.20
CA ASN A 28 0.91 -6.07 -26.29
C ASN A 28 -0.47 -6.55 -25.77
N ARG A 29 -1.18 -5.69 -25.02
CA ARG A 29 -2.50 -5.96 -24.43
C ARG A 29 -3.46 -4.82 -24.74
N PRO A 30 -4.78 -5.07 -24.82
CA PRO A 30 -5.76 -4.01 -25.05
C PRO A 30 -5.69 -2.97 -23.93
N LEU A 31 -5.86 -1.70 -24.30
CA LEU A 31 -5.88 -0.56 -23.37
C LEU A 31 -7.25 -0.45 -22.68
N ALA A 32 -7.69 -1.55 -22.07
CA ALA A 32 -8.88 -1.63 -21.27
C ALA A 32 -8.49 -2.01 -19.84
N LEU A 33 -9.19 -1.43 -18.86
CA LEU A 33 -9.02 -1.83 -17.48
C LEU A 33 -9.55 -3.26 -17.29
N ARG A 34 -8.85 -4.06 -16.49
CA ARG A 34 -9.32 -5.39 -16.12
C ARG A 34 -10.21 -5.31 -14.90
N ASP A 35 -11.12 -6.26 -14.78
CA ASP A 35 -12.01 -6.39 -13.62
C ASP A 35 -11.28 -6.78 -12.34
N THR A 36 -10.02 -7.25 -12.47
CA THR A 36 -9.16 -7.67 -11.37
C THR A 36 -7.91 -6.81 -11.30
N VAL A 37 -7.53 -6.44 -10.08
CA VAL A 37 -6.26 -5.76 -9.80
C VAL A 37 -5.14 -6.78 -9.56
N ALA A 38 -3.89 -6.39 -9.79
CA ALA A 38 -2.74 -7.27 -9.60
C ALA A 38 -2.54 -7.59 -8.12
N ASP A 39 -2.14 -8.83 -7.83
CA ASP A 39 -1.76 -9.25 -6.49
C ASP A 39 -0.56 -8.47 -5.98
N ARG A 40 -0.58 -8.23 -4.68
CA ARG A 40 0.50 -7.54 -4.02
C ARG A 40 1.72 -8.46 -3.90
N LYS A 41 2.87 -7.99 -4.39
CA LYS A 41 4.15 -8.60 -4.04
C LYS A 41 4.42 -8.38 -2.55
N LEU A 42 4.54 -9.46 -1.77
CA LEU A 42 5.04 -9.38 -0.40
C LEU A 42 6.48 -8.83 -0.43
N SER A 43 6.71 -7.70 0.25
CA SER A 43 8.05 -7.26 0.57
C SER A 43 8.64 -8.17 1.65
N LYS A 44 9.96 -8.39 1.60
CA LYS A 44 10.67 -9.04 2.71
C LYS A 44 10.49 -8.15 3.95
N GLY A 45 10.18 -8.75 5.10
CA GLY A 45 9.80 -8.03 6.31
C GLY A 45 10.92 -7.13 6.82
N GLU A 46 10.55 -5.90 7.18
CA GLU A 46 11.34 -5.04 8.05
C GLU A 46 10.93 -5.30 9.50
N ALA A 47 11.82 -5.07 10.45
CA ALA A 47 11.48 -5.20 11.87
C ALA A 47 10.50 -4.09 12.26
N SER A 48 9.32 -4.47 12.76
CA SER A 48 8.34 -3.52 13.29
C SER A 48 8.74 -3.04 14.69
N CYS A 49 8.28 -1.84 15.08
CA CYS A 49 8.44 -1.28 16.44
C CYS A 49 9.89 -1.05 16.89
N VAL A 50 10.81 -0.85 15.94
CA VAL A 50 12.24 -0.60 16.24
C VAL A 50 12.43 0.73 16.97
N THR A 51 11.60 1.72 16.66
CA THR A 51 11.61 3.04 17.31
C THR A 51 11.29 2.94 18.80
N GLU A 52 10.20 2.27 19.15
CA GLU A 52 9.72 2.08 20.51
C GLU A 52 10.68 1.20 21.30
N MET A 53 11.23 0.16 20.65
CA MET A 53 12.29 -0.66 21.23
C MET A 53 13.52 0.19 21.61
N SER A 54 13.96 1.09 20.73
CA SER A 54 15.13 1.92 21.00
C SER A 54 14.94 2.87 22.19
N VAL A 55 13.73 3.43 22.35
CA VAL A 55 13.39 4.30 23.49
C VAL A 55 13.31 3.51 24.79
N LEU A 56 12.68 2.32 24.77
CA LEU A 56 12.63 1.43 25.93
C LEU A 56 14.04 1.03 26.41
N MET A 57 14.92 0.66 25.49
CA MET A 57 16.31 0.33 25.84
C MET A 57 17.08 1.53 26.42
N ALA A 58 16.79 2.75 25.95
CA ALA A 58 17.38 3.96 26.51
C ALA A 58 16.91 4.19 27.96
N CYS A 59 15.60 4.09 28.21
CA CYS A 59 15.06 4.24 29.56
C CYS A 59 15.62 3.19 30.52
N TRP A 60 15.65 1.92 30.09
CA TRP A 60 16.23 0.84 30.89
C TRP A 60 17.69 1.09 31.22
N LYS A 61 18.49 1.55 30.25
CA LYS A 61 19.90 1.84 30.47
C LYS A 61 20.12 2.90 31.55
N ASP A 62 19.30 3.95 31.57
CA ASP A 62 19.44 5.05 32.53
C ASP A 62 18.87 4.70 33.92
N ASN A 63 17.93 3.76 33.99
CA ASN A 63 17.20 3.38 35.20
C ASN A 63 17.55 1.97 35.74
N ASN A 64 18.73 1.44 35.39
CA ASN A 64 19.19 0.10 35.81
C ASN A 64 18.21 -1.05 35.47
N PHE A 65 17.53 -0.94 34.32
CA PHE A 65 16.59 -1.95 33.81
C PHE A 65 15.41 -2.22 34.76
N VAL A 66 15.00 -1.23 35.55
CA VAL A 66 13.81 -1.32 36.41
C VAL A 66 12.56 -0.96 35.60
N ASP A 67 11.68 -1.95 35.39
CA ASP A 67 10.48 -1.80 34.58
C ASP A 67 9.50 -0.73 35.11
N ASP A 68 9.37 -0.62 36.45
CA ASP A 68 8.47 0.35 37.07
C ASP A 68 8.81 1.80 36.69
N LEU A 69 10.11 2.09 36.47
CA LEU A 69 10.61 3.41 36.07
C LEU A 69 10.45 3.69 34.57
N CYS A 70 10.20 2.64 33.76
CA CYS A 70 10.07 2.71 32.30
C CYS A 70 8.67 2.26 31.82
N SER A 71 7.67 2.27 32.71
CA SER A 71 6.32 1.77 32.43
C SER A 71 5.69 2.44 31.21
N THR A 72 5.94 3.73 30.99
CA THR A 72 5.46 4.49 29.83
C THR A 72 6.04 3.99 28.51
N GLU A 73 7.33 3.70 28.47
CA GLU A 73 8.06 3.21 27.31
C GLU A 73 7.66 1.76 27.00
N ILE A 74 7.44 0.96 28.06
CA ILE A 74 6.95 -0.41 27.98
C ILE A 74 5.55 -0.44 27.36
N ASP A 75 4.63 0.40 27.84
CA ASP A 75 3.26 0.47 27.34
C ASP A 75 3.22 0.93 25.87
N SER A 76 4.07 1.89 25.51
CA SER A 76 4.24 2.34 24.12
C SER A 76 4.72 1.21 23.21
N PHE A 77 5.76 0.49 23.64
CA PHE A 77 6.29 -0.66 22.90
C PHE A 77 5.23 -1.75 22.71
N TYR A 78 4.51 -2.14 23.76
CA TYR A 78 3.47 -3.17 23.65
C TYR A 78 2.28 -2.71 22.81
N THR A 79 1.94 -1.42 22.82
CA THR A 79 0.92 -0.86 21.95
C THR A 79 1.30 -1.00 20.48
N CYS A 80 2.56 -0.70 20.14
CA CYS A 80 3.08 -0.92 18.80
C CYS A 80 3.05 -2.41 18.43
N VAL A 81 3.52 -3.30 19.32
CA VAL A 81 3.55 -4.76 19.06
C VAL A 81 2.14 -5.29 18.80
N LYS A 82 1.14 -4.90 19.59
CA LYS A 82 -0.26 -5.30 19.37
C LYS A 82 -0.77 -4.83 18.00
N ALA A 83 -0.50 -3.58 17.64
CA ALA A 83 -0.86 -3.06 16.32
C ALA A 83 -0.16 -3.81 15.18
N ALA A 84 1.14 -4.08 15.33
CA ALA A 84 1.95 -4.81 14.36
C ALA A 84 1.48 -6.27 14.18
N GLN A 85 1.06 -6.95 15.25
CA GLN A 85 0.50 -8.30 15.20
C GLN A 85 -0.82 -8.36 14.43
N VAL A 86 -1.71 -7.40 14.66
CA VAL A 86 -2.98 -7.27 13.90
C VAL A 86 -2.68 -7.07 12.40
N CYS A 87 -1.68 -6.25 12.08
CA CYS A 87 -1.21 -6.04 10.71
C CYS A 87 -0.43 -7.22 10.12
N SER A 88 0.10 -8.14 10.93
CA SER A 88 0.86 -9.31 10.47
C SER A 88 -0.02 -10.53 10.19
N HIS A 89 -1.15 -10.66 10.91
CA HIS A 89 -2.15 -11.69 10.63
C HIS A 89 -2.93 -11.44 9.32
N ARG A 90 -2.77 -10.26 8.72
CA ARG A 90 -3.11 -9.95 7.33
C ARG A 90 -1.81 -9.75 6.55
N PRO A 91 -1.39 -10.66 5.64
CA PRO A 91 -0.18 -10.44 4.86
C PRO A 91 -0.33 -9.20 3.95
N GLY A 92 0.13 -8.04 4.42
CA GLY A 92 -0.21 -6.75 3.79
C GLY A 92 0.35 -5.48 4.44
N THR A 93 1.58 -5.52 4.97
CA THR A 93 2.49 -4.42 5.40
C THR A 93 2.01 -3.30 6.33
N VAL A 94 2.90 -2.98 7.26
CA VAL A 94 3.17 -1.65 7.83
C VAL A 94 3.35 -0.57 6.75
N ASP A 95 2.43 0.39 6.67
CA ASP A 95 2.51 1.66 7.38
C ASP A 95 1.34 2.58 7.01
N THR A 96 0.91 3.35 8.01
CA THR A 96 -0.16 4.37 7.97
C THR A 96 -1.54 3.83 7.60
N MET A 97 -2.21 3.28 8.63
CA MET A 97 -3.57 2.76 8.60
C MET A 97 -3.74 1.54 7.69
N CYS A 98 -4.41 0.51 8.21
CA CYS A 98 -4.96 -0.61 7.44
C CYS A 98 -6.02 -0.17 6.40
N CYS A 99 -5.87 0.98 5.75
CA CYS A 99 -6.72 1.49 4.69
C CYS A 99 -6.23 1.01 3.33
N ARG A 100 -6.09 -0.31 3.14
CA ARG A 100 -5.98 -0.91 1.80
C ARG A 100 -6.90 -2.11 1.68
N ILE A 101 -7.82 -2.02 0.73
CA ILE A 101 -8.83 -3.04 0.44
C ILE A 101 -8.11 -4.25 -0.20
N PRO A 102 -8.32 -5.48 0.30
CA PRO A 102 -7.76 -6.67 -0.32
C PRO A 102 -8.26 -6.82 -1.77
N PRO A 103 -7.48 -7.42 -2.68
CA PRO A 103 -7.92 -7.65 -4.05
C PRO A 103 -9.21 -8.48 -4.13
N SER A 104 -9.48 -9.35 -3.15
CA SER A 104 -10.73 -10.13 -3.04
C SER A 104 -12.00 -9.31 -2.81
N HIS A 105 -11.87 -8.06 -2.35
CA HIS A 105 -13.00 -7.14 -2.18
C HIS A 105 -13.21 -6.21 -3.39
N PHE A 106 -12.33 -6.30 -4.41
CA PHE A 106 -12.50 -5.65 -5.70
C PHE A 106 -13.31 -6.57 -6.61
N HIS A 107 -14.62 -6.67 -6.36
CA HIS A 107 -15.56 -7.34 -7.27
C HIS A 107 -16.10 -6.34 -8.31
N PRO A 108 -16.53 -6.83 -9.49
CA PRO A 108 -16.75 -6.02 -10.68
C PRO A 108 -17.86 -4.95 -10.65
N PRO A 109 -18.90 -4.93 -9.78
CA PRO A 109 -19.95 -3.92 -9.99
C PRO A 109 -19.48 -2.49 -9.66
N LEU A 110 -18.31 -2.28 -9.06
CA LEU A 110 -17.81 -0.94 -8.77
C LEU A 110 -17.17 -0.22 -9.96
N PHE A 111 -16.68 -0.93 -10.99
CA PHE A 111 -16.12 -0.27 -12.18
C PHE A 111 -17.18 0.10 -13.21
N SER A 112 -18.26 -0.67 -13.33
CA SER A 112 -19.39 -0.34 -14.21
C SER A 112 -20.20 0.87 -13.75
N LEU A 113 -20.04 1.32 -12.50
CA LEU A 113 -20.68 2.53 -11.97
C LEU A 113 -19.87 3.82 -12.22
N ILE A 114 -18.65 3.70 -12.74
CA ILE A 114 -17.74 4.85 -12.98
C ILE A 114 -17.54 5.13 -14.48
N VAL A 115 -18.02 4.26 -15.38
CA VAL A 115 -18.03 4.49 -16.84
C VAL A 115 -19.36 5.06 -17.30
#